data_AF-A0A7C0TYK9-F1
#
_entry.id   AF-A0A7C0TYK9-F1
#
_cell.length_a   1.000
_cell.length_b   1.000
_cell.length_c   1.000
_cell.angle_alpha   90.00
_cell.angle_beta   90.00
_cell.angle_gamma   90.00
#
_symmetry.space_group_name_H-M   'P 1'
#
loop_
_entity.id
_entity.type
_entity.pdbx_description
1 polymer ?
#
loop_
_entity_poly.entity_id
_entity_poly.type
_entity_poly.pdbx_seq_one_letter_code
_entity_poly.pdbx_strand_id
1 'polypeptide(L)'
;MNLRIICEKTSIKELRMSPDRDLLLIISSLGGGTGGGLLSIGRRTECKVLSSIIPSETLRDLILSWTGELPVRAPPPHMDELEREYPEIVELREKLRRGELDSRDEWNLRELCEATGWDEDDVKDELVNIDKDPAERGEVYVNLFNKYYGEARRLRENGDDVQAAEKLWGAITALVKAYSCRKRVFVEHWGRRKLNRFVENNVEEELKEKFSDLLTFGGELHEHFFERHLPGGKFDRRWNQCIRLIDELKLQLNRRQPDTV
;
A
#
# COMPACT_ATOMS: atom_id res chain seq x y z
N MET A 1 14.73 20.70 -9.94
CA MET A 1 15.05 20.22 -8.57
C MET A 1 14.26 18.94 -8.37
N ASN A 2 14.87 17.78 -8.63
CA ASN A 2 14.14 16.50 -8.70
C ASN A 2 13.46 16.20 -7.36
N LEU A 3 12.25 15.64 -7.40
CA LEU A 3 11.58 15.14 -6.21
C LEU A 3 12.56 14.29 -5.40
N ARG A 4 12.61 14.58 -4.10
CA ARG A 4 13.23 13.68 -3.12
C ARG A 4 12.28 12.53 -2.75
N ILE A 5 11.37 12.15 -3.65
CA ILE A 5 10.62 10.89 -3.57
C ILE A 5 11.56 9.78 -4.06
N ILE A 6 12.67 9.63 -3.34
CA ILE A 6 13.44 8.41 -3.36
C ILE A 6 12.63 7.50 -2.44
N CYS A 7 11.71 6.73 -3.02
CA CYS A 7 11.23 5.49 -2.42
C CYS A 7 12.47 4.81 -1.82
N GLU A 8 12.54 4.68 -0.49
CA GLU A 8 13.78 4.54 0.31
C GLU A 8 14.87 3.67 -0.32
N LYS A 9 15.65 4.22 -1.28
CA LYS A 9 16.88 3.63 -1.82
C LYS A 9 17.97 3.79 -0.77
N THR A 10 17.83 3.05 0.32
CA THR A 10 18.92 2.87 1.28
C THR A 10 19.57 1.52 1.04
N SER A 11 20.16 1.36 -0.15
CA SER A 11 21.48 0.75 -0.37
C SER A 11 21.77 0.66 -1.87
N ILE A 12 23.05 0.70 -2.23
CA ILE A 12 23.65 0.44 -3.56
C ILE A 12 23.88 1.68 -4.46
N LYS A 13 25.00 2.35 -4.12
CA LYS A 13 26.14 2.79 -4.96
C LYS A 13 25.90 3.53 -6.28
N GLU A 14 26.46 4.73 -6.33
CA GLU A 14 27.11 5.38 -7.49
C GLU A 14 26.47 5.17 -8.86
N LEU A 15 25.65 6.13 -9.30
CA LEU A 15 25.48 6.39 -10.73
C LEU A 15 25.84 7.86 -11.02
N ARG A 16 27.14 8.04 -11.32
CA ARG A 16 27.59 9.13 -12.19
C ARG A 16 26.89 8.97 -13.53
N MET A 17 26.31 10.06 -14.01
CA MET A 17 25.90 10.18 -15.40
C MET A 17 27.13 10.01 -16.31
N SER A 18 27.03 9.12 -17.30
CA SER A 18 27.86 9.18 -18.50
C SER A 18 26.94 9.17 -19.72
N PRO A 19 27.07 10.13 -20.65
CA PRO A 19 26.24 10.24 -21.83
C PRO A 19 26.94 9.55 -23.01
N ASP A 20 26.66 8.28 -23.30
CA ASP A 20 26.79 7.73 -24.65
C ASP A 20 26.30 6.26 -24.73
N ARG A 21 25.31 6.07 -25.59
CA ARG A 21 25.20 5.03 -26.65
C ARG A 21 25.07 3.53 -26.32
N ASP A 22 24.07 2.99 -27.03
CA ASP A 22 23.97 1.68 -27.69
C ASP A 22 23.29 0.49 -26.97
N LEU A 23 22.13 0.15 -27.56
CA LEU A 23 21.45 -1.14 -27.62
C LEU A 23 22.39 -2.36 -27.53
N LEU A 24 22.04 -3.32 -26.65
CA LEU A 24 22.20 -4.73 -26.98
C LEU A 24 21.19 -5.62 -26.23
N LEU A 25 20.21 -6.11 -26.99
CA LEU A 25 19.49 -7.35 -26.74
C LEU A 25 20.50 -8.50 -26.63
N ILE A 26 20.44 -9.29 -25.56
CA ILE A 26 21.03 -10.64 -25.56
C ILE A 26 19.94 -11.64 -25.21
N ILE A 27 19.46 -12.32 -26.25
CA ILE A 27 18.88 -13.65 -26.19
C ILE A 27 20.05 -14.64 -26.18
N SER A 28 20.08 -15.56 -25.22
CA SER A 28 20.79 -16.83 -25.39
C SER A 28 20.10 -17.96 -24.63
N SER A 29 19.55 -18.86 -25.43
CA SER A 29 19.06 -20.20 -25.10
C SER A 29 20.19 -21.23 -25.24
N LEU A 30 19.94 -22.42 -24.65
CA LEU A 30 20.62 -23.74 -24.77
C LEU A 30 21.74 -24.01 -23.74
N GLY A 31 21.74 -25.10 -22.96
CA GLY A 31 20.83 -26.23 -22.83
C GLY A 31 21.48 -27.38 -22.04
N GLY A 32 20.68 -28.40 -21.70
CA GLY A 32 21.14 -29.77 -21.45
C GLY A 32 21.35 -30.22 -20.00
N GLY A 33 20.52 -31.15 -19.53
CA GLY A 33 20.77 -31.90 -18.29
C GLY A 33 19.65 -32.88 -17.95
N THR A 34 19.83 -34.12 -18.40
CA THR A 34 18.97 -35.32 -18.26
C THR A 34 18.84 -35.85 -16.82
N GLY A 35 17.73 -36.54 -16.51
CA GLY A 35 17.74 -37.60 -15.49
C GLY A 35 16.46 -37.71 -14.64
N GLY A 36 15.66 -38.74 -14.88
CA GLY A 36 14.38 -39.00 -14.21
C GLY A 36 14.45 -39.55 -12.78
N GLY A 37 13.29 -39.57 -12.12
CA GLY A 37 13.05 -40.21 -10.84
C GLY A 37 11.59 -40.04 -10.40
N LEU A 38 10.80 -41.10 -10.59
CA LEU A 38 9.39 -41.25 -10.21
C LEU A 38 9.27 -41.62 -8.71
N LEU A 39 8.06 -41.43 -8.14
CA LEU A 39 7.56 -41.79 -6.79
C LEU A 39 7.88 -40.77 -5.67
N SER A 40 6.96 -40.35 -4.80
CA SER A 40 5.64 -40.89 -4.45
C SER A 40 4.79 -39.86 -3.69
N ILE A 41 3.49 -40.00 -3.91
CA ILE A 41 2.31 -39.55 -3.17
C ILE A 41 2.55 -39.21 -1.68
N GLY A 42 2.23 -37.98 -1.30
CA GLY A 42 2.22 -37.51 0.09
C GLY A 42 1.23 -36.36 0.29
N ARG A 43 -0.02 -36.73 0.61
CA ARG A 43 -1.09 -35.94 1.25
C ARG A 43 -1.21 -34.46 0.86
N ARG A 44 -2.18 -34.17 -0.03
CA ARG A 44 -2.90 -32.88 -0.03
C ARG A 44 -3.48 -32.68 1.37
N THR A 45 -2.85 -31.83 2.17
CA THR A 45 -3.58 -31.12 3.22
C THR A 45 -4.50 -30.16 2.49
N GLU A 46 -5.77 -30.53 2.41
CA GLU A 46 -6.85 -29.58 2.15
C GLU A 46 -6.73 -28.46 3.18
N CYS A 47 -6.09 -27.36 2.80
CA CYS A 47 -6.37 -26.08 3.42
C CYS A 47 -7.84 -25.80 3.09
N LYS A 48 -8.73 -26.20 4.01
CA LYS A 48 -10.04 -25.56 4.16
C LYS A 48 -9.73 -24.11 4.51
N VAL A 49 -9.52 -23.30 3.48
CA VAL A 49 -9.64 -21.85 3.55
C VAL A 49 -11.06 -21.63 4.03
N LEU A 50 -11.21 -21.27 5.30
CA LEU A 50 -12.46 -20.78 5.83
C LEU A 50 -12.77 -19.50 5.06
N SER A 51 -13.52 -19.64 3.98
CA SER A 51 -14.10 -18.55 3.21
C SER A 51 -15.24 -17.93 4.01
N SER A 52 -14.96 -17.44 5.22
CA SER A 52 -15.79 -16.42 5.84
C SER A 52 -15.37 -15.10 5.22
N ILE A 53 -15.81 -14.89 3.98
CA ILE A 53 -15.78 -13.59 3.33
C ILE A 53 -16.64 -12.69 4.22
N ILE A 54 -16.02 -11.87 5.06
CA ILE A 54 -16.72 -10.76 5.68
C ILE A 54 -17.16 -9.85 4.51
N PRO A 55 -18.47 -9.66 4.26
CA PRO A 55 -18.93 -8.81 3.17
C PRO A 55 -18.27 -7.43 3.24
N SER A 56 -17.98 -6.82 2.08
CA SER A 56 -17.43 -5.46 2.02
C SER A 56 -18.32 -4.43 2.72
N GLU A 57 -19.63 -4.69 2.79
CA GLU A 57 -20.61 -3.92 3.58
C GLU A 57 -20.24 -3.87 5.07
N THR A 58 -19.78 -4.97 5.65
CA THR A 58 -19.38 -5.02 7.07
C THR A 58 -18.18 -4.13 7.39
N LEU A 59 -17.21 -3.97 6.48
CA LEU A 59 -16.05 -3.08 6.69
C LEU A 59 -16.42 -1.61 6.56
N ARG A 60 -17.30 -1.30 5.62
CA ARG A 60 -17.88 0.03 5.44
C ARG A 60 -18.69 0.43 6.66
N ASP A 61 -19.61 -0.43 7.10
CA ASP A 61 -20.44 -0.20 8.28
C ASP A 61 -19.61 -0.17 9.57
N LEU A 62 -18.56 -0.99 9.67
CA LEU A 62 -17.61 -0.95 10.78
C LEU A 62 -16.90 0.39 10.87
N ILE A 63 -16.45 0.96 9.76
CA ILE A 63 -15.68 2.22 9.78
C ILE A 63 -16.60 3.44 9.83
N LEU A 64 -17.80 3.38 9.24
CA LEU A 64 -18.83 4.43 9.34
C LEU A 64 -19.51 4.45 10.71
N SER A 65 -19.66 3.31 11.40
CA SER A 65 -20.14 3.27 12.79
C SER A 65 -19.15 3.91 13.78
N TRP A 66 -17.95 4.27 13.31
CA TRP A 66 -16.85 4.81 14.11
C TRP A 66 -16.61 6.31 13.89
N THR A 67 -17.43 6.99 13.09
CA THR A 67 -17.47 8.46 13.03
C THR A 67 -18.31 9.02 14.19
N GLY A 68 -18.01 8.60 15.41
CA GLY A 68 -18.52 9.27 16.60
C GLY A 68 -17.83 10.63 16.76
N GLU A 69 -18.63 11.65 17.11
CA GLU A 69 -18.15 13.01 17.40
C GLU A 69 -17.16 13.01 18.58
N LEU A 70 -15.87 12.80 18.30
CA LEU A 70 -14.81 13.21 19.21
C LEU A 70 -14.50 14.69 18.94
N PRO A 71 -14.26 15.51 19.99
CA PRO A 71 -14.09 16.94 19.85
C PRO A 71 -13.00 17.25 18.84
N VAL A 72 -13.37 18.05 17.84
CA VAL A 72 -12.46 18.60 16.83
C VAL A 72 -11.44 19.47 17.57
N ARG A 73 -10.31 18.88 17.97
CA ARG A 73 -9.08 19.66 17.93
C ARG A 73 -8.82 19.87 16.46
N ALA A 74 -8.90 21.12 16.00
CA ALA A 74 -8.43 21.48 14.68
C ALA A 74 -7.08 20.77 14.51
N PRO A 75 -6.92 19.91 13.48
CA PRO A 75 -5.62 19.30 13.25
C PRO A 75 -4.60 20.44 13.20
N PRO A 76 -3.39 20.28 13.74
CA PRO A 76 -2.34 21.26 13.50
C PRO A 76 -2.26 21.53 12.00
N PRO A 77 -1.83 22.73 11.56
CA PRO A 77 -1.73 23.06 10.14
C PRO A 77 -0.71 22.12 9.48
N HIS A 78 -1.18 20.94 9.09
CA HIS A 78 -0.41 19.85 8.53
C HIS A 78 0.09 20.25 7.13
N MET A 79 -0.57 21.22 6.52
CA MET A 79 -0.10 21.89 5.33
C MET A 79 1.21 22.65 5.57
N ASP A 80 1.45 23.25 6.75
CA ASP A 80 2.72 23.93 7.03
C ASP A 80 3.87 22.92 7.13
N GLU A 81 3.61 21.76 7.76
CA GLU A 81 4.58 20.67 7.84
C GLU A 81 4.84 20.04 6.47
N LEU A 82 3.78 19.79 5.69
CA LEU A 82 3.86 19.26 4.33
C LEU A 82 4.58 20.24 3.39
N GLU A 83 4.31 21.54 3.47
CA GLU A 83 5.00 22.56 2.67
C GLU A 83 6.48 22.67 3.05
N ARG A 84 6.80 22.52 4.34
CA ARG A 84 8.19 22.52 4.80
C ARG A 84 8.97 21.28 4.39
N GLU A 85 8.35 20.09 4.46
CA GLU A 85 9.03 18.83 4.16
C GLU A 85 9.01 18.47 2.67
N TYR A 86 7.92 18.81 1.97
CA TYR A 86 7.62 18.41 0.60
C TYR A 86 6.90 19.54 -0.19
N PRO A 87 7.54 20.71 -0.38
CA PRO A 87 6.94 21.84 -1.09
C PRO A 87 6.49 21.48 -2.52
N GLU A 88 7.20 20.54 -3.16
CA GLU A 88 6.82 19.93 -4.44
C GLU A 88 5.42 19.30 -4.48
N ILE A 89 4.96 18.67 -3.39
CA ILE A 89 3.65 18.03 -3.31
C ILE A 89 2.57 19.09 -3.20
N VAL A 90 2.83 20.16 -2.44
CA VAL A 90 1.95 21.32 -2.34
C VAL A 90 1.85 22.04 -3.68
N GLU A 91 2.97 22.25 -4.38
CA GLU A 91 2.98 22.84 -5.72
C GLU A 91 2.18 21.97 -6.73
N LEU A 92 2.43 20.66 -6.73
CA LEU A 92 1.76 19.71 -7.61
C LEU A 92 0.24 19.72 -7.40
N ARG A 93 -0.22 19.75 -6.15
CA ARG A 93 -1.63 19.89 -5.80
C ARG A 93 -2.24 21.17 -6.37
N GLU A 94 -1.58 22.31 -6.22
CA GLU A 94 -2.12 23.58 -6.72
C GLU A 94 -2.20 23.60 -8.25
N LYS A 95 -1.20 23.05 -8.94
CA LYS A 95 -1.24 22.88 -10.40
C LYS A 95 -2.35 21.93 -10.84
N LEU A 96 -2.54 20.83 -10.11
CA LEU A 96 -3.59 19.86 -10.38
C LEU A 96 -4.99 20.50 -10.29
N ARG A 97 -5.23 21.37 -9.29
CA ARG A 97 -6.47 22.14 -9.15
C ARG A 97 -6.72 23.11 -10.30
N ARG A 98 -5.66 23.67 -10.90
CA ARG A 98 -5.76 24.57 -12.06
C ARG A 98 -5.84 23.82 -13.39
N GLY A 99 -5.54 22.52 -13.42
CA GLY A 99 -5.44 21.74 -14.66
C GLY A 99 -4.19 22.09 -15.47
N GLU A 100 -3.15 22.59 -14.82
CA GLU A 100 -1.91 23.10 -15.45
C GLU A 100 -0.72 22.20 -15.12
N LEU A 101 -0.78 20.94 -15.58
CA LEU A 101 0.32 19.98 -15.39
C LEU A 101 1.34 20.09 -16.52
N ASP A 102 2.61 20.13 -16.15
CA ASP A 102 3.74 19.97 -17.08
C ASP A 102 4.29 18.53 -17.07
N SER A 103 5.22 18.23 -17.96
CA SER A 103 5.79 16.87 -18.07
C SER A 103 6.52 16.40 -16.81
N ARG A 104 6.99 17.32 -15.96
CA ARG A 104 7.61 16.98 -14.68
C ARG A 104 6.55 16.68 -13.64
N ASP A 105 5.44 17.40 -13.65
CA ASP A 105 4.29 17.09 -12.79
C ASP A 105 3.70 15.71 -13.10
N GLU A 106 3.61 15.33 -14.38
CA GLU A 106 3.22 13.98 -14.79
C GLU A 106 4.19 12.91 -14.30
N TRP A 107 5.49 13.18 -14.32
CA TRP A 107 6.49 12.27 -13.78
C TRP A 107 6.34 12.12 -12.25
N ASN A 108 6.13 13.24 -11.55
CA ASN A 108 5.86 13.22 -10.11
C ASN A 108 4.62 12.40 -9.76
N LEU A 109 3.54 12.51 -10.54
CA LEU A 109 2.32 11.71 -10.36
C LEU A 109 2.60 10.22 -10.53
N ARG A 110 3.41 9.82 -11.52
CA ARG A 110 3.80 8.41 -11.70
C ARG A 110 4.58 7.86 -10.50
N GLU A 111 5.55 8.62 -9.98
CA GLU A 111 6.30 8.20 -8.78
C GLU A 111 5.38 8.05 -7.56
N LEU A 112 4.33 8.88 -7.45
CA LEU A 112 3.33 8.75 -6.39
C LEU A 112 2.43 7.51 -6.60
N CYS A 113 2.03 7.20 -7.84
CA CYS A 113 1.30 5.96 -8.14
C CYS A 113 2.13 4.74 -7.72
N GLU A 114 3.41 4.72 -8.08
CA GLU A 114 4.33 3.65 -7.69
C GLU A 114 4.51 3.58 -6.17
N ALA A 115 4.75 4.71 -5.49
CA ALA A 115 4.93 4.71 -4.04
C ALA A 115 3.68 4.23 -3.27
N THR A 116 2.49 4.48 -3.82
CA THR A 116 1.21 4.14 -3.19
C THR A 116 0.68 2.78 -3.58
N GLY A 117 0.98 2.28 -4.78
CA GLY A 117 0.25 1.19 -5.44
C GLY A 117 -1.14 1.60 -5.92
N TRP A 118 -1.44 2.91 -5.97
CA TRP A 118 -2.74 3.46 -6.39
C TRP A 118 -2.69 3.91 -7.85
N ASP A 119 -3.85 3.87 -8.49
CA ASP A 119 -4.07 4.42 -9.82
C ASP A 119 -4.01 5.95 -9.80
N GLU A 120 -3.66 6.52 -10.95
CA GLU A 120 -3.42 7.96 -11.10
C GLU A 120 -4.60 8.83 -10.64
N ASP A 121 -5.84 8.43 -10.93
CA ASP A 121 -7.03 9.18 -10.53
C ASP A 121 -7.22 9.20 -9.00
N ASP A 122 -6.91 8.11 -8.31
CA ASP A 122 -7.01 8.04 -6.85
C ASP A 122 -5.88 8.84 -6.18
N VAL A 123 -4.68 8.85 -6.77
CA VAL A 123 -3.56 9.72 -6.35
C VAL A 123 -3.94 11.19 -6.53
N LYS A 124 -4.54 11.55 -7.66
CA LYS A 124 -5.02 12.91 -7.93
C LYS A 124 -6.09 13.34 -6.93
N ASP A 125 -7.09 12.50 -6.67
CA ASP A 125 -8.12 12.79 -5.66
C ASP A 125 -7.50 13.02 -4.29
N GLU A 126 -6.55 12.17 -3.90
CA GLU A 126 -5.85 12.31 -2.63
C GLU A 126 -5.06 13.62 -2.53
N LEU A 127 -4.32 14.00 -3.58
CA LEU A 127 -3.56 15.25 -3.60
C LEU A 127 -4.47 16.47 -3.49
N VAL A 128 -5.59 16.50 -4.22
CA VAL A 128 -6.55 17.62 -4.15
C VAL A 128 -7.17 17.76 -2.76
N ASN A 129 -7.31 16.65 -2.04
CA ASN A 129 -7.95 16.57 -0.73
C ASN A 129 -6.97 16.39 0.44
N ILE A 130 -5.67 16.59 0.23
CA ILE A 130 -4.64 16.39 1.26
C ILE A 130 -4.80 17.33 2.46
N ASP A 131 -5.54 18.44 2.31
CA ASP A 131 -5.85 19.41 3.37
C ASP A 131 -7.13 19.09 4.17
N LYS A 132 -7.87 18.06 3.77
CA LYS A 132 -9.13 17.70 4.41
C LYS A 132 -8.90 17.10 5.79
N ASP A 133 -9.84 17.35 6.71
CA ASP A 133 -9.82 16.69 8.02
C ASP A 133 -9.81 15.17 7.80
N PRO A 134 -8.93 14.40 8.48
CA PRO A 134 -8.93 12.95 8.37
C PRO A 134 -10.30 12.30 8.57
N ALA A 135 -11.18 12.89 9.40
CA ALA A 135 -12.54 12.42 9.60
C ALA A 135 -13.39 12.46 8.31
N GLU A 136 -13.12 13.38 7.39
CA GLU A 136 -13.79 13.49 6.08
C GLU A 136 -13.27 12.45 5.06
N ARG A 137 -12.07 11.90 5.28
CA ARG A 137 -11.41 10.98 4.34
C ARG A 137 -11.58 9.50 4.69
N GLY A 138 -12.12 9.19 5.87
CA GLY A 138 -12.27 7.82 6.37
C GLY A 138 -12.93 6.88 5.36
N GLU A 139 -14.13 7.24 4.86
CA GLU A 139 -14.86 6.41 3.89
C GLU A 139 -14.09 6.21 2.57
N VAL A 140 -13.38 7.25 2.10
CA VAL A 140 -12.58 7.18 0.87
C VAL A 140 -11.51 6.11 1.00
N TYR A 141 -10.74 6.09 2.10
CA TYR A 141 -9.70 5.08 2.30
C TYR A 141 -10.25 3.66 2.45
N VAL A 142 -11.45 3.50 3.00
CA VAL A 142 -12.12 2.18 3.04
C VAL A 142 -12.48 1.70 1.64
N ASN A 143 -13.01 2.59 0.82
CA ASN A 143 -13.35 2.27 -0.55
C ASN A 143 -12.09 1.92 -1.36
N LEU A 144 -10.99 2.67 -1.19
CA LEU A 144 -9.70 2.36 -1.78
C LEU A 144 -9.16 1.01 -1.32
N PHE A 145 -9.23 0.72 -0.01
CA PHE A 145 -8.85 -0.60 0.51
C PHE A 145 -9.63 -1.72 -0.17
N ASN A 146 -10.96 -1.60 -0.24
CA ASN A 146 -11.82 -2.61 -0.85
C ASN A 146 -11.55 -2.78 -2.35
N LYS A 147 -11.36 -1.67 -3.08
CA LYS A 147 -11.00 -1.64 -4.50
C LYS A 147 -9.72 -2.43 -4.74
N TYR A 148 -8.62 -1.99 -4.12
CA TYR A 148 -7.30 -2.56 -4.38
C TYR A 148 -7.13 -3.96 -3.81
N TYR A 149 -7.73 -4.26 -2.67
CA TYR A 149 -7.69 -5.63 -2.13
C TYR A 149 -8.44 -6.61 -3.04
N GLY A 150 -9.58 -6.19 -3.59
CA GLY A 150 -10.34 -6.98 -4.56
C GLY A 150 -9.57 -7.19 -5.87
N GLU A 151 -8.95 -6.13 -6.40
CA GLU A 151 -8.10 -6.20 -7.60
C GLU A 151 -6.89 -7.11 -7.39
N ALA A 152 -6.16 -6.94 -6.29
CA ALA A 152 -5.00 -7.75 -5.94
C ALA A 152 -5.34 -9.25 -5.95
N ARG A 153 -6.49 -9.61 -5.38
CA ARG A 153 -6.96 -11.00 -5.37
C ARG A 153 -7.29 -11.54 -6.76
N ARG A 154 -7.99 -10.76 -7.59
CA ARG A 154 -8.30 -11.16 -8.98
C ARG A 154 -7.03 -11.36 -9.81
N LEU A 155 -6.06 -10.44 -9.68
CA LEU A 155 -4.77 -10.54 -10.36
C LEU A 155 -4.02 -11.80 -9.93
N ARG A 156 -4.00 -12.09 -8.63
CA ARG A 156 -3.40 -13.31 -8.08
C ARG A 156 -4.08 -14.57 -8.60
N GLU A 157 -5.41 -14.60 -8.68
CA GLU A 157 -6.18 -15.71 -9.22
C GLU A 157 -5.89 -15.95 -10.72
N ASN A 158 -5.59 -14.87 -11.45
CA ASN A 158 -5.20 -14.91 -12.86
C ASN A 158 -3.70 -15.19 -13.08
N GLY A 159 -2.91 -15.33 -12.01
CA GLY A 159 -1.46 -15.61 -12.07
C GLY A 159 -0.58 -14.38 -12.35
N ASP A 160 -1.12 -13.17 -12.29
CA ASP A 160 -0.34 -11.93 -12.36
C ASP A 160 0.14 -11.50 -10.98
N ASP A 161 1.16 -12.21 -10.49
CA ASP A 161 1.71 -12.02 -9.14
C ASP A 161 2.34 -10.64 -8.95
N VAL A 162 2.91 -10.10 -10.01
CA VAL A 162 3.59 -8.80 -10.02
C VAL A 162 2.56 -7.70 -9.76
N GLN A 163 1.53 -7.61 -10.59
CA GLN A 163 0.46 -6.62 -10.39
C GLN A 163 -0.36 -6.89 -9.13
N ALA A 164 -0.54 -8.17 -8.75
CA ALA A 164 -1.20 -8.51 -7.49
C ALA A 164 -0.48 -7.94 -6.27
N ALA A 165 0.85 -8.00 -6.23
CA ALA A 165 1.65 -7.45 -5.14
C ALA A 165 1.55 -5.92 -5.06
N GLU A 166 1.60 -5.23 -6.19
CA GLU A 166 1.42 -3.78 -6.29
C GLU A 166 0.05 -3.36 -5.73
N LYS A 167 -1.04 -4.00 -6.18
CA LYS A 167 -2.38 -3.68 -5.67
C LYS A 167 -2.57 -4.08 -4.21
N LEU A 168 -1.91 -5.15 -3.74
CA LEU A 168 -1.95 -5.50 -2.33
C LEU A 168 -1.25 -4.45 -1.46
N TRP A 169 -0.15 -3.86 -1.93
CA TRP A 169 0.49 -2.72 -1.28
C TRP A 169 -0.45 -1.50 -1.23
N GLY A 170 -1.12 -1.20 -2.35
CA GLY A 170 -2.17 -0.17 -2.42
C GLY A 170 -3.26 -0.34 -1.37
N ALA A 171 -3.74 -1.58 -1.20
CA ALA A 171 -4.70 -1.90 -0.15
C ALA A 171 -4.12 -1.67 1.26
N ILE A 172 -2.90 -2.14 1.54
CA ILE A 172 -2.26 -1.99 2.86
C ILE A 172 -2.10 -0.51 3.22
N THR A 173 -1.62 0.32 2.29
CA THR A 173 -1.49 1.77 2.47
C THR A 173 -2.84 2.40 2.80
N ALA A 174 -3.90 2.04 2.07
CA ALA A 174 -5.25 2.53 2.32
C ALA A 174 -5.81 2.08 3.67
N LEU A 175 -5.54 0.84 4.11
CA LEU A 175 -5.95 0.33 5.42
C LEU A 175 -5.31 1.12 6.56
N VAL A 176 -4.01 1.42 6.46
CA VAL A 176 -3.30 2.23 7.46
C VAL A 176 -3.87 3.65 7.52
N LYS A 177 -4.15 4.28 6.37
CA LYS A 177 -4.77 5.61 6.30
C LYS A 177 -6.21 5.61 6.84
N ALA A 178 -7.00 4.58 6.57
CA ALA A 178 -8.32 4.42 7.18
C ALA A 178 -8.22 4.32 8.71
N TYR A 179 -7.23 3.60 9.23
CA TYR A 179 -6.99 3.50 10.68
C TYR A 179 -6.48 4.82 11.28
N SER A 180 -5.68 5.59 10.54
CA SER A 180 -5.22 6.91 11.01
C SER A 180 -6.35 7.92 11.14
N CYS A 181 -7.35 7.86 10.26
CA CYS A 181 -8.57 8.66 10.35
C CYS A 181 -9.34 8.36 11.64
N ARG A 182 -9.44 7.08 12.04
CA ARG A 182 -10.02 6.69 13.34
C ARG A 182 -9.26 7.32 14.52
N LYS A 183 -7.94 7.46 14.39
CA LYS A 183 -7.09 8.10 15.40
C LYS A 183 -7.11 9.62 15.32
N ARG A 184 -7.78 10.20 14.31
CA ARG A 184 -7.70 11.63 13.95
C ARG A 184 -6.26 12.11 13.75
N VAL A 185 -5.41 11.20 13.26
CA VAL A 185 -4.01 11.48 12.96
C VAL A 185 -3.88 11.59 11.45
N PHE A 186 -3.47 12.78 11.01
CA PHE A 186 -3.12 13.00 9.63
C PHE A 186 -1.84 12.23 9.30
N VAL A 187 -1.83 11.58 8.14
CA VAL A 187 -0.67 10.88 7.61
C VAL A 187 -0.41 11.44 6.21
N GLU A 188 0.51 12.38 6.18
CA GLU A 188 0.85 13.26 5.07
C GLU A 188 1.42 12.53 3.85
N HIS A 189 2.03 11.37 4.07
CA HIS A 189 2.82 10.69 3.06
C HIS A 189 2.64 9.17 3.11
N TRP A 190 2.75 8.53 1.95
CA TRP A 190 2.54 7.10 1.76
C TRP A 190 3.81 6.26 1.92
N GLY A 191 4.94 6.93 2.14
CA GLY A 191 6.24 6.28 2.35
C GLY A 191 6.25 5.41 3.61
N ARG A 192 6.87 4.24 3.49
CA ARG A 192 6.95 3.20 4.53
C ARG A 192 7.36 3.74 5.91
N ARG A 193 8.35 4.64 5.98
CA ARG A 193 8.76 5.29 7.24
C ARG A 193 7.68 6.09 7.94
N LYS A 194 6.84 6.84 7.22
CA LYS A 194 5.77 7.66 7.83
C LYS A 194 4.60 6.77 8.27
N LEU A 195 4.25 5.77 7.45
CA LEU A 195 3.28 4.73 7.83
C LEU A 195 3.73 3.97 9.10
N ASN A 196 4.98 3.53 9.15
CA ASN A 196 5.56 2.85 10.33
C ASN A 196 5.56 3.75 11.57
N ARG A 197 5.92 5.04 11.43
CA ARG A 197 5.87 6.02 12.53
C ARG A 197 4.46 6.19 13.06
N PHE A 198 3.47 6.26 12.18
CA PHE A 198 2.07 6.31 12.59
C PHE A 198 1.71 5.07 13.41
N VAL A 199 2.04 3.86 12.91
CA VAL A 199 1.75 2.59 13.58
C VAL A 199 2.39 2.55 14.97
N GLU A 200 3.68 2.84 15.06
CA GLU A 200 4.43 2.79 16.32
C GLU A 200 3.84 3.70 17.40
N ASN A 201 3.44 4.92 17.01
CA ASN A 201 3.07 5.97 17.95
C ASN A 201 1.56 6.01 18.27
N ASN A 202 0.69 5.47 17.41
CA ASN A 202 -0.77 5.72 17.50
C ASN A 202 -1.63 4.46 17.51
N VAL A 203 -1.07 3.30 17.15
CA VAL A 203 -1.81 2.02 17.16
C VAL A 203 -1.63 1.34 18.52
N GLU A 204 -2.73 0.80 19.05
CA GLU A 204 -2.78 0.05 20.30
C GLU A 204 -1.89 -1.19 20.24
N GLU A 205 -1.28 -1.55 21.36
CA GLU A 205 -0.31 -2.65 21.44
C GLU A 205 -0.84 -3.99 20.86
N GLU A 206 -2.12 -4.30 21.08
CA GLU A 206 -2.78 -5.51 20.56
C GLU A 206 -2.82 -5.60 19.03
N LEU A 207 -2.82 -4.43 18.35
CA LEU A 207 -2.89 -4.30 16.89
C LEU A 207 -1.56 -3.88 16.27
N LYS A 208 -0.67 -3.26 17.05
CA LYS A 208 0.58 -2.65 16.58
C LYS A 208 1.46 -3.64 15.84
N GLU A 209 1.68 -4.83 16.43
CA GLU A 209 2.49 -5.89 15.80
C GLU A 209 1.90 -6.30 14.44
N LYS A 210 0.58 -6.44 14.33
CA LYS A 210 -0.08 -6.82 13.08
C LYS A 210 0.07 -5.78 11.99
N PHE A 211 -0.11 -4.51 12.33
CA PHE A 211 0.10 -3.41 11.38
C PHE A 211 1.57 -3.28 10.96
N SER A 212 2.50 -3.45 11.90
CA SER A 212 3.95 -3.41 11.63
C SER A 212 4.39 -4.55 10.71
N ASP A 213 3.93 -5.77 10.99
CA ASP A 213 4.16 -6.95 10.16
C ASP A 213 3.54 -6.78 8.77
N LEU A 214 2.32 -6.23 8.69
CA LEU A 214 1.65 -6.00 7.43
C LEU A 214 2.40 -5.00 6.55
N LEU A 215 2.88 -3.89 7.12
CA LEU A 215 3.75 -2.93 6.41
C LEU A 215 5.07 -3.57 6.00
N THR A 216 5.61 -4.48 6.82
CA THR A 216 6.85 -5.18 6.52
C THR A 216 6.70 -6.16 5.36
N PHE A 217 5.70 -7.04 5.43
CA PHE A 217 5.49 -8.08 4.42
C PHE A 217 4.93 -7.50 3.12
N GLY A 218 4.04 -6.50 3.19
CA GLY A 218 3.57 -5.75 2.04
C GLY A 218 4.69 -4.99 1.36
N GLY A 219 5.56 -4.33 2.14
CA GLY A 219 6.74 -3.64 1.62
C GLY A 219 7.70 -4.58 0.90
N GLU A 220 7.97 -5.77 1.44
CA GLU A 220 8.81 -6.77 0.76
C GLU A 220 8.21 -7.26 -0.58
N LEU A 221 6.89 -7.43 -0.65
CA LEU A 221 6.20 -7.79 -1.89
C LEU A 221 6.26 -6.64 -2.92
N HIS A 222 6.15 -5.40 -2.45
CA HIS A 222 6.24 -4.20 -3.27
C HIS A 222 7.66 -3.95 -3.78
N GLU A 223 8.68 -4.10 -2.94
CA GLU A 223 10.09 -4.02 -3.37
C GLU A 223 10.42 -5.13 -4.38
N HIS A 224 9.85 -6.32 -4.21
CA HIS A 224 10.01 -7.41 -5.16
C HIS A 224 9.45 -7.12 -6.54
N PHE A 225 8.33 -6.40 -6.64
CA PHE A 225 7.76 -5.97 -7.91
C PHE A 225 8.81 -5.24 -8.76
N PHE A 226 9.58 -4.34 -8.15
CA PHE A 226 10.62 -3.57 -8.84
C PHE A 226 11.89 -4.39 -9.10
N GLU A 227 12.32 -5.20 -8.14
CA GLU A 227 13.65 -5.83 -8.19
C GLU A 227 13.66 -7.27 -8.71
N ARG A 228 12.48 -7.90 -8.91
CA ARG A 228 12.30 -9.32 -9.29
C ARG A 228 13.15 -10.29 -8.44
N HIS A 229 13.37 -9.96 -7.17
CA HIS A 229 14.37 -10.60 -6.31
C HIS A 229 13.87 -11.76 -5.39
N LEU A 230 12.57 -11.97 -5.23
CA LEU A 230 11.99 -13.03 -4.40
C LEU A 230 11.77 -14.31 -5.23
N PRO A 231 12.26 -15.46 -4.73
CA PRO A 231 11.82 -16.76 -5.24
C PRO A 231 10.31 -16.94 -5.05
N GLY A 232 9.62 -17.60 -5.97
CA GLY A 232 8.16 -17.79 -5.92
C GLY A 232 7.64 -18.36 -4.59
N GLY A 233 8.35 -19.32 -3.99
CA GLY A 233 7.96 -19.84 -2.66
C GLY A 233 8.06 -18.82 -1.51
N LYS A 234 8.91 -17.79 -1.62
CA LYS A 234 8.95 -16.67 -0.67
C LYS A 234 7.83 -15.66 -0.97
N PHE A 235 7.52 -15.40 -2.24
CA PHE A 235 6.35 -14.62 -2.63
C PHE A 235 5.06 -15.19 -2.02
N ASP A 236 4.79 -16.48 -2.26
CA ASP A 236 3.58 -17.16 -1.78
C ASP A 236 3.46 -17.07 -0.26
N ARG A 237 4.59 -17.19 0.45
CA ARG A 237 4.63 -17.06 1.90
C ARG A 237 4.24 -15.64 2.35
N ARG A 238 4.85 -14.61 1.76
CA ARG A 238 4.56 -13.20 2.10
C ARG A 238 3.13 -12.82 1.76
N TRP A 239 2.66 -13.21 0.57
CA TRP A 239 1.27 -13.05 0.16
C TRP A 239 0.32 -13.61 1.23
N ASN A 240 0.48 -14.88 1.58
CA ASN A 240 -0.38 -15.54 2.55
C ASN A 240 -0.27 -14.92 3.96
N GLN A 241 0.89 -14.38 4.34
CA GLN A 241 1.03 -13.64 5.60
C GLN A 241 0.21 -12.35 5.59
N CYS A 242 0.30 -11.55 4.51
CA CYS A 242 -0.50 -10.33 4.37
C CYS A 242 -2.00 -10.61 4.40
N ILE A 243 -2.47 -11.63 3.65
CA ILE A 243 -3.89 -11.99 3.63
C ILE A 243 -4.39 -12.38 5.02
N ARG A 244 -3.67 -13.25 5.73
CA ARG A 244 -4.04 -13.66 7.10
C ARG A 244 -4.10 -12.48 8.05
N LEU A 245 -3.10 -11.60 8.04
CA LEU A 245 -3.07 -10.42 8.91
C LEU A 245 -4.24 -9.47 8.62
N ILE A 246 -4.56 -9.26 7.34
CA ILE A 246 -5.72 -8.45 6.94
C ILE A 246 -7.02 -9.06 7.47
N ASP A 247 -7.21 -10.38 7.33
CA ASP A 247 -8.42 -11.04 7.82
C ASP A 247 -8.52 -11.02 9.35
N GLU A 248 -7.41 -11.22 10.06
CA GLU A 248 -7.34 -11.07 11.52
C GLU A 248 -7.66 -9.65 11.97
N LEU A 249 -7.11 -8.64 11.29
CA LEU A 249 -7.41 -7.23 11.56
C LEU A 249 -8.90 -6.95 11.35
N LYS A 250 -9.51 -7.41 10.24
CA LYS A 250 -10.95 -7.26 10.00
C LYS A 250 -11.77 -7.87 11.14
N LEU A 251 -11.43 -9.07 11.60
CA LEU A 251 -12.14 -9.74 12.70
C LEU A 251 -11.99 -9.00 14.03
N GLN A 252 -10.79 -8.56 14.38
CA GLN A 252 -10.53 -7.87 15.64
C GLN A 252 -11.14 -6.47 15.67
N LEU A 253 -11.09 -5.76 14.54
CA LEU A 253 -11.78 -4.49 14.37
C LEU A 253 -13.29 -4.69 14.55
N ASN A 254 -13.88 -5.75 13.98
CA ASN A 254 -15.30 -6.06 14.13
C ASN A 254 -15.73 -6.37 15.58
N ARG A 255 -14.91 -7.13 16.33
CA ARG A 255 -15.21 -7.49 17.73
C ARG A 255 -15.19 -6.31 18.71
N ARG A 256 -14.64 -5.16 18.31
CA ARG A 256 -14.56 -3.95 19.14
C ARG A 256 -15.75 -3.01 18.98
N GLN A 257 -16.82 -3.44 18.29
CA GLN A 257 -18.09 -2.72 18.39
C GLN A 257 -18.58 -2.78 19.85
N PRO A 258 -18.85 -1.65 20.53
CA PRO A 258 -19.71 -1.69 21.70
C PRO A 258 -21.07 -2.19 21.24
N ASP A 259 -21.62 -3.20 21.94
CA ASP A 259 -22.98 -3.68 21.73
C ASP A 259 -23.90 -2.45 21.64
N THR A 260 -24.45 -2.22 20.46
CA THR A 260 -25.36 -1.10 20.23
C THR A 260 -26.69 -1.51 20.87
N VAL A 261 -26.89 -1.08 22.11
CA VAL A 261 -28.17 -1.18 22.84
C VAL A 261 -29.02 0.04 22.53
#